data_AF-A0A352JHG7-F1
#
_entry.id   AF-A0A352JHG7-F1
#
_cell.length_a   1.000
_cell.length_b   1.000
_cell.length_c   1.000
_cell.angle_alpha   90.00
_cell.angle_beta   90.00
_cell.angle_gamma   90.00
#
_symmetry.space_group_name_H-M   'P 1'
#
loop_
_entity.id
_entity.type
_entity.pdbx_description
1 polymer ?
#
loop_
_entity_poly.entity_id
_entity_poly.type
_entity_poly.pdbx_seq_one_letter_code
_entity_poly.pdbx_strand_id
1 'polypeptide(L)' 'MMTNGPAANIGEIMRIPFPRPRDRAQIMEDPLYYDLRNTALDFLYNRFAHDE' A
#
# COMPACT_ATOMS: atom_id res chain seq x y z
N MET A 1 -1.46 -5.26 4.13
CA MET A 1 -2.44 -4.17 4.30
C MET A 1 -3.41 -4.58 5.39
N MET A 2 -3.67 -3.69 6.34
CA MET A 2 -4.56 -3.92 7.49
C MET A 2 -5.88 -3.20 7.27
N THR A 3 -7.00 -3.79 7.68
CA THR A 3 -8.31 -3.09 7.68
C THR A 3 -8.31 -1.93 8.68
N ASN A 4 -9.24 -0.98 8.55
CA ASN A 4 -9.32 0.16 9.47
C ASN A 4 -9.97 -0.21 10.82
N GLY A 5 -9.71 0.59 11.85
CA GLY A 5 -10.38 0.52 13.16
C GLY A 5 -9.62 -0.25 14.26
N PRO A 6 -10.10 -0.19 15.52
CA PRO A 6 -9.42 -0.77 16.70
C PRO A 6 -9.37 -2.30 16.72
N ALA A 7 -10.19 -2.98 15.91
CA ALA A 7 -10.20 -4.44 15.72
C ALA A 7 -9.63 -4.83 14.34
N ALA A 8 -8.66 -4.08 13.83
CA ALA A 8 -8.06 -4.28 12.52
C ALA A 8 -7.51 -5.71 12.33
N ASN A 9 -7.79 -6.29 11.17
CA ASN A 9 -7.29 -7.59 10.76
C ASN A 9 -6.44 -7.47 9.48
N ILE A 10 -5.76 -8.55 9.11
CA ILE A 10 -5.04 -8.61 7.83
C ILE A 10 -6.07 -8.68 6.70
N GLY A 11 -6.12 -7.64 5.86
CA GLY A 11 -7.02 -7.62 4.70
C GLY A 11 -6.38 -8.18 3.43
N GLU A 12 -5.13 -7.79 3.15
CA GLU A 12 -4.43 -8.21 1.92
C GLU A 12 -2.91 -8.21 2.12
N ILE A 13 -2.19 -9.12 1.48
CA ILE A 13 -0.72 -9.13 1.48
C ILE A 13 -0.21 -8.49 0.19
N MET A 14 0.43 -7.33 0.30
CA MET A 14 1.08 -6.67 -0.83
C MET A 14 2.56 -7.07 -0.89
N ARG A 15 2.99 -7.56 -2.06
CA ARG A 15 4.40 -7.89 -2.30
C ARG A 15 5.17 -6.64 -2.72
N ILE A 16 6.30 -6.37 -2.06
CA ILE A 16 7.19 -5.26 -2.39
C ILE A 16 8.44 -5.82 -3.09
N PRO A 17 8.58 -5.68 -4.41
CA PRO A 17 9.65 -6.32 -5.19
C PRO A 17 10.99 -5.56 -5.13
N PHE A 18 11.06 -4.43 -4.44
CA PHE A 18 12.31 -3.68 -4.30
C PHE A 18 13.30 -4.38 -3.35
N PRO A 19 14.50 -4.76 -3.83
CA PRO A 19 15.51 -5.41 -3.02
C PRO A 19 16.01 -4.49 -1.91
N ARG A 20 16.65 -5.07 -0.88
CA ARG A 20 17.31 -4.31 0.18
C ARG A 20 18.82 -4.24 -0.10
N PRO A 21 19.52 -3.15 0.25
CA PRO A 21 19.00 -1.91 0.86
C PRO A 21 18.22 -1.06 -0.15
N ARG A 22 17.23 -0.30 0.34
CA ARG A 22 16.35 0.53 -0.50
C ARG A 22 16.80 1.98 -0.50
N ASP A 23 16.98 2.54 -1.68
CA ASP A 23 17.15 3.98 -1.88
C ASP A 23 15.81 4.59 -2.29
N ARG A 24 15.37 5.63 -1.56
CA ARG A 24 14.07 6.25 -1.80
C ARG A 24 14.02 7.00 -3.12
N ALA A 25 15.09 7.69 -3.50
CA ALA A 25 15.12 8.48 -4.74
C ALA A 25 15.02 7.55 -5.95
N GLN A 26 15.81 6.47 -5.96
CA GLN A 26 15.78 5.47 -7.02
C GLN A 26 14.41 4.77 -7.14
N ILE A 27 13.78 4.43 -6.01
CA ILE A 27 12.45 3.80 -6.04
C ILE A 27 11.38 4.73 -6.60
N MET A 28 11.44 6.03 -6.31
CA MET A 28 10.46 6.99 -6.82
C MET A 28 10.56 7.22 -8.34
N GLU A 29 11.69 6.85 -8.96
CA GLU A 29 11.85 6.88 -10.42
C GLU A 29 11.28 5.63 -11.11
N ASP A 30 11.05 4.54 -10.37
CA ASP A 30 10.47 3.31 -10.90
C ASP A 30 8.93 3.46 -11.03
N PRO A 31 8.33 3.28 -12.23
CA PRO A 31 6.87 3.34 -12.41
C PRO A 31 6.09 2.43 -11.46
N LEU A 32 6.64 1.27 -11.10
CA LEU A 32 6.01 0.29 -10.23
C LEU A 32 5.75 0.86 -8.82
N TYR A 33 6.53 1.84 -8.38
CA TYR A 33 6.29 2.51 -7.11
C TYR A 33 4.92 3.19 -7.08
N TYR A 34 4.53 3.86 -8.18
CA TYR A 34 3.25 4.55 -8.26
C TYR A 34 2.07 3.56 -8.32
N ASP A 35 2.24 2.43 -9.00
CA ASP A 35 1.22 1.37 -9.04
C ASP A 35 0.97 0.78 -7.65
N LEU A 36 2.05 0.45 -6.91
CA LEU A 36 1.96 -0.06 -5.55
C LEU A 36 1.36 0.99 -4.60
N ARG A 37 1.76 2.26 -4.75
CA ARG A 37 1.20 3.37 -3.97
C ARG A 37 -0.30 3.53 -4.22
N ASN A 38 -0.73 3.56 -5.47
CA ASN A 38 -2.14 3.71 -5.83
C ASN A 38 -2.95 2.52 -5.30
N THR A 39 -2.46 1.30 -5.46
CA THR A 39 -3.09 0.10 -4.89
C THR A 39 -3.27 0.20 -3.37
N ALA A 40 -2.27 0.70 -2.64
CA ALA A 40 -2.36 0.89 -1.21
C ALA A 40 -3.39 1.97 -0.83
N LEU A 41 -3.43 3.08 -1.55
CA LEU A 41 -4.41 4.16 -1.33
C LEU A 41 -5.82 3.66 -1.63
N ASP A 42 -6.04 2.97 -2.75
CA ASP A 42 -7.33 2.41 -3.12
C ASP A 42 -7.84 1.42 -2.07
N PHE A 43 -6.95 0.59 -1.52
CA PHE A 43 -7.30 -0.31 -0.43
C PHE A 43 -7.77 0.45 0.82
N LEU A 44 -7.04 1.50 1.20
CA LEU A 44 -7.35 2.28 2.42
C LEU A 44 -8.60 3.14 2.26
N TYR A 45 -8.84 3.71 1.07
CA TYR A 45 -9.94 4.63 0.81
C TYR A 45 -11.19 3.95 0.27
N ASN A 46 -11.10 3.08 -0.73
CA ASN A 46 -12.31 2.58 -1.42
C ASN A 46 -12.90 1.33 -0.74
N ARG A 47 -12.12 0.57 0.03
CA ARG A 47 -12.59 -0.69 0.64
C ARG A 47 -12.86 -0.59 2.13
N PHE A 48 -12.23 0.36 2.83
CA PHE A 48 -12.30 0.46 4.29
C PHE A 48 -12.35 1.89 4.83
N ALA A 49 -12.22 2.95 4.02
CA ALA A 49 -12.61 4.27 4.51
C ALA A 49 -14.12 4.26 4.59
N HIS A 50 -14.61 4.67 5.75
CA HIS A 50 -16.00 4.53 6.14
C HIS A 50 -16.96 4.96 5.03
N ASP A 51 -17.99 4.12 4.80
CA ASP A 51 -19.29 4.58 4.33
C ASP A 51 -19.68 5.79 5.17
N GLU A 52 -19.83 6.97 4.56
CA GLU A 52 -20.78 7.95 5.06
C GLU A 52 -22.21 7.45 4.80
#